data_AF-R0CUH3-F1
#
_entry.id   AF-R0CUH3-F1
#
_cell.length_a   1.000
_cell.length_b   1.000
_cell.length_c   1.000
_cell.angle_alpha   90.00
_cell.angle_beta   90.00
_cell.angle_gamma   90.00
#
_symmetry.space_group_name_H-M   'P 1'
#
loop_
_entity.id
_entity.type
_entity.pdbx_description
1 polymer ?
#
loop_
_entity_poly.entity_id
_entity_poly.type
_entity_poly.pdbx_seq_one_letter_code
_entity_poly.pdbx_strand_id
1 'polypeptide(L)'
;MTLRGKGINLQVLTECICYLLFGYLLFQLTYSGGYLNYVTPRMKPYLYGMSALMFLWAVFTGRYLLTPRYRVKLARSFVFIIPILLLAFRPANPGGSSMVRSYESSGFSMSSGNGGGQMAENPGRQTAESTVRQTLPAAGGESQGPLSDGEAGSGLPDGENTETDGYSRIDAYPGDDTRQSSGEENPWYDLNGLNEAEKIITIADEDYYTWMYELSNFYEKYEGYTIVMKGFVYRAPDIQKKCDFALVRLSMWCCAADLSPIGFLVDSDNEVTFKDDDWVTVKGTFGISEDGASLILKVQNIEAAEKPEEEYVYPYF
;
A
#
# COMPACT_ATOMS: atom_id res chain seq x y z
N MET A 1 68.03 -10.37 8.44
CA MET A 1 66.93 -10.82 9.31
C MET A 1 65.62 -10.75 8.52
N THR A 2 64.94 -11.86 8.31
CA THR A 2 63.61 -11.89 7.68
C THR A 2 62.56 -11.50 8.71
N LEU A 3 62.12 -10.24 8.70
CA LEU A 3 60.97 -9.78 9.49
C LEU A 3 59.70 -10.44 8.93
N ARG A 4 59.40 -11.63 9.46
CA ARG A 4 58.24 -12.47 9.14
C ARG A 4 56.98 -11.88 9.78
N GLY A 5 56.67 -10.63 9.43
CA GLY A 5 55.51 -9.89 9.89
C GLY A 5 54.24 -10.61 9.46
N LYS A 6 53.55 -11.22 10.43
CA LYS A 6 52.27 -11.93 10.25
C LYS A 6 51.14 -10.91 10.11
N GLY A 7 51.23 -10.06 9.08
CA GLY A 7 50.36 -8.91 8.85
C GLY A 7 48.97 -9.36 8.41
N ILE A 8 48.01 -9.28 9.33
CA ILE A 8 46.59 -9.46 9.01
C ILE A 8 46.15 -8.35 8.05
N ASN A 9 45.39 -8.72 7.02
CA ASN A 9 44.81 -7.76 6.11
C ASN A 9 43.62 -7.06 6.78
N LEU A 10 43.87 -5.89 7.38
CA LEU A 10 42.88 -5.15 8.16
C LEU A 10 41.62 -4.80 7.35
N GLN A 11 41.74 -4.54 6.04
CA GLN A 11 40.59 -4.29 5.18
C GLN A 11 39.71 -5.56 5.07
N VAL A 12 40.31 -6.71 4.77
CA VAL A 12 39.59 -7.99 4.67
C VAL A 12 38.98 -8.38 6.01
N LEU A 13 39.65 -8.10 7.13
CA LEU A 13 39.10 -8.29 8.48
C LEU A 13 37.83 -7.44 8.69
N THR A 14 37.87 -6.15 8.39
CA THR A 14 36.69 -5.26 8.50
C THR A 14 35.55 -5.71 7.59
N GLU A 15 35.83 -6.06 6.32
CA GLU A 15 34.83 -6.58 5.39
C GLU A 15 34.18 -7.87 5.92
N CYS A 16 34.96 -8.82 6.43
CA CYS A 16 34.43 -10.05 7.04
C CYS A 16 33.58 -9.76 8.29
N ILE A 17 34.00 -8.84 9.17
CA ILE A 17 33.22 -8.43 10.34
C ILE A 17 31.89 -7.82 9.92
N CYS A 18 31.87 -6.94 8.90
CA CYS A 18 30.63 -6.38 8.37
C CYS A 18 29.68 -7.46 7.83
N TYR A 19 30.17 -8.42 7.04
CA TYR A 19 29.32 -9.51 6.53
C TYR A 19 28.77 -10.41 7.64
N LEU A 20 29.58 -10.76 8.65
CA LEU A 20 29.15 -11.56 9.79
C LEU A 20 28.10 -10.82 10.65
N LEU A 21 28.32 -9.53 10.94
CA LEU A 21 27.38 -8.71 11.70
C LEU A 21 26.05 -8.53 10.94
N PHE A 22 26.11 -8.20 9.65
CA PHE A 22 24.92 -8.04 8.82
C PHE A 22 24.13 -9.35 8.67
N GLY A 23 24.81 -10.46 8.37
CA GLY A 23 24.20 -11.79 8.28
C GLY A 23 23.57 -12.24 9.60
N TYR A 24 24.23 -11.98 10.74
CA TYR A 24 23.72 -12.28 12.07
C TYR A 24 22.50 -11.41 12.44
N LEU A 25 22.53 -10.10 12.16
CA LEU A 25 21.39 -9.22 12.43
C LEU A 25 20.18 -9.59 11.56
N LEU A 26 20.37 -9.91 10.28
CA LEU A 26 19.30 -10.43 9.42
C LEU A 26 18.75 -11.77 9.94
N PHE A 27 19.62 -12.69 10.38
CA PHE A 27 19.18 -13.95 10.98
C PHE A 27 18.31 -13.71 12.22
N GLN A 28 18.78 -12.87 13.14
CA GLN A 28 18.06 -12.53 14.36
C GLN A 28 16.74 -11.80 14.08
N LEU A 29 16.68 -10.90 13.10
CA LEU A 29 15.44 -10.24 12.68
C LEU A 29 14.43 -11.23 12.09
N THR A 30 14.90 -12.20 11.30
CA THR A 30 14.05 -13.23 10.67
C THR A 30 13.57 -14.27 11.69
N TYR A 31 14.43 -14.64 12.65
CA TYR A 31 14.13 -15.59 13.71
C TYR A 31 13.17 -15.02 14.76
N SER A 32 13.35 -13.76 15.15
CA SER A 32 12.48 -13.07 16.13
C SER A 32 11.12 -12.62 15.56
N GLY A 33 10.82 -12.90 14.29
CA GLY A 33 9.59 -12.43 13.64
C GLY A 33 9.55 -10.93 13.33
N GLY A 34 10.48 -10.13 13.85
CA GLY A 34 10.49 -8.67 13.72
C GLY A 34 10.60 -8.14 12.28
N TYR A 35 10.93 -8.99 11.31
CA TYR A 35 10.86 -8.65 9.87
C TYR A 35 9.42 -8.41 9.37
N LEU A 36 8.39 -8.96 10.04
CA LEU A 36 6.98 -8.80 9.66
C LEU A 36 6.49 -7.34 9.71
N ASN A 37 7.15 -6.50 10.53
CA ASN A 37 6.92 -5.06 10.57
C ASN A 37 7.45 -4.31 9.33
N TYR A 38 8.17 -5.00 8.45
CA TYR A 38 8.86 -4.40 7.30
C TYR A 38 8.54 -5.08 5.98
N VAL A 39 8.31 -6.41 5.97
CA VAL A 39 8.19 -7.24 4.78
C VAL A 39 7.27 -8.43 5.04
N THR A 40 6.48 -8.85 4.04
CA THR A 40 5.48 -9.93 4.18
C THR A 40 6.09 -11.32 4.49
N PRO A 41 5.32 -12.25 5.09
CA PRO A 41 5.77 -13.60 5.43
C PRO A 41 6.39 -14.39 4.27
N ARG A 42 5.94 -14.13 3.03
CA ARG A 42 6.45 -14.74 1.79
C ARG A 42 7.96 -14.51 1.59
N MET A 43 8.55 -13.48 2.20
CA MET A 43 9.97 -13.17 2.09
C MET A 43 10.87 -13.89 3.11
N LYS A 44 10.30 -14.57 4.11
CA LYS A 44 11.02 -15.35 5.15
C LYS A 44 12.12 -16.29 4.60
N PRO A 45 11.90 -17.15 3.58
CA PRO A 45 12.95 -18.01 3.05
C PRO A 45 14.09 -17.24 2.38
N TYR A 46 13.79 -16.12 1.71
CA TYR A 46 14.79 -15.28 1.05
C TYR A 46 15.68 -14.55 2.06
N LEU A 47 15.13 -14.10 3.20
CA LEU A 47 15.90 -13.48 4.28
C LEU A 47 16.89 -14.47 4.92
N TYR A 48 16.46 -15.72 5.18
CA TYR A 48 17.38 -16.78 5.62
C TYR A 48 18.44 -17.11 4.56
N GLY A 49 18.06 -17.19 3.28
CA GLY A 49 18.99 -17.40 2.17
C GLY A 49 20.06 -16.30 2.06
N MET A 50 19.65 -15.03 2.18
CA MET A 50 20.56 -13.88 2.18
C MET A 50 21.51 -13.92 3.39
N SER A 51 21.00 -14.22 4.58
CA SER A 51 21.84 -14.38 5.78
C SER A 51 22.89 -15.48 5.59
N ALA A 52 22.49 -16.66 5.12
CA ALA A 52 23.41 -17.77 4.83
C ALA A 52 24.45 -17.39 3.76
N LEU A 53 24.04 -16.67 2.70
CA LEU A 53 24.95 -16.17 1.68
C LEU A 53 26.01 -15.21 2.26
N MET A 54 25.63 -14.32 3.17
CA MET A 54 26.58 -13.42 3.86
C MET A 54 27.60 -14.20 4.70
N PHE A 55 27.17 -15.23 5.43
CA PHE A 55 28.08 -16.12 6.17
C PHE A 55 29.05 -16.86 5.24
N LEU A 56 28.57 -17.41 4.13
CA LEU A 56 29.42 -18.09 3.12
C LEU A 56 30.42 -17.12 2.48
N TRP A 57 30.01 -15.90 2.14
CA TRP A 57 30.90 -14.88 1.59
C TRP A 57 31.96 -14.44 2.61
N ALA A 58 31.60 -14.31 3.89
CA ALA A 58 32.55 -14.02 4.96
C ALA A 58 33.61 -15.12 5.11
N VAL A 59 33.20 -16.40 5.07
CA VAL A 59 34.15 -17.54 5.11
C VAL A 59 35.08 -17.57 3.90
N PHE A 60 34.55 -17.35 2.68
CA PHE A 60 35.36 -17.33 1.46
C PHE A 60 36.35 -16.15 1.46
N THR A 61 35.88 -14.96 1.82
CA THR A 61 36.69 -13.73 1.90
C THR A 61 37.74 -13.83 3.01
N GLY A 62 37.41 -14.47 4.13
CA GLY A 62 38.32 -14.73 5.25
C GLY A 62 39.54 -15.58 4.90
N ARG A 63 39.50 -16.37 3.81
CA ARG A 63 40.69 -17.11 3.32
C ARG A 63 41.82 -16.16 2.88
N TYR A 64 41.50 -14.93 2.48
CA TYR A 64 42.46 -13.91 2.06
C TYR A 64 42.99 -13.07 3.23
N LEU A 65 42.50 -13.27 4.45
CA LEU A 65 42.86 -12.49 5.65
C LEU A 65 44.35 -12.56 6.01
N LEU A 66 45.00 -13.67 5.65
CA LEU A 66 46.44 -13.90 5.83
C LEU A 66 47.32 -13.37 4.68
N THR A 67 46.75 -12.68 3.68
CA THR A 67 47.51 -12.04 2.60
C THR A 67 47.81 -10.57 2.93
N PRO A 68 49.04 -10.20 3.33
CA PRO A 68 49.32 -8.87 3.83
C PRO A 68 49.19 -7.80 2.74
N ARG A 69 48.39 -6.76 2.99
CA ARG A 69 48.17 -5.65 2.05
C ARG A 69 48.15 -4.31 2.81
N TYR A 70 49.09 -3.42 2.49
CA TYR A 70 49.41 -2.24 3.31
C TYR A 70 48.60 -0.96 2.96
N ARG A 71 47.81 -0.97 1.88
CA ARG A 71 46.97 0.17 1.47
C ARG A 71 45.50 -0.18 1.68
N VAL A 72 44.94 0.26 2.80
CA VAL A 72 43.51 0.10 3.11
C VAL A 72 42.65 1.01 2.23
N LYS A 73 41.58 0.47 1.64
CA LYS A 73 40.52 1.24 0.96
C LYS A 73 39.17 0.96 1.63
N LEU A 74 39.00 1.51 2.85
CA LEU A 74 37.81 1.30 3.70
C LEU A 74 36.49 1.76 3.07
N ALA A 75 36.55 2.59 2.01
CA ALA A 75 35.41 3.12 1.26
C ALA A 75 34.34 2.07 0.90
N ARG A 76 34.73 0.81 0.63
CA ARG A 76 33.79 -0.27 0.28
C ARG A 76 32.99 -0.80 1.47
N SER A 77 33.54 -0.73 2.68
CA SER A 77 32.89 -1.26 3.89
C SER A 77 31.73 -0.35 4.36
N PHE A 78 31.78 0.95 4.07
CA PHE A 78 30.72 1.91 4.43
C PHE A 78 29.34 1.55 3.86
N VAL A 79 29.28 0.89 2.70
CA VAL A 79 28.03 0.42 2.09
C VAL A 79 27.27 -0.55 3.00
N PHE A 80 27.97 -1.34 3.82
CA PHE A 80 27.36 -2.27 4.77
C PHE A 80 27.17 -1.66 6.17
N ILE A 81 27.96 -0.66 6.54
CA ILE A 81 27.84 0.01 7.84
C ILE A 81 26.46 0.68 7.99
N ILE A 82 25.93 1.31 6.94
CA ILE A 82 24.61 1.98 7.01
C ILE A 82 23.47 0.97 7.25
N PRO A 83 23.29 -0.12 6.47
CA PRO A 83 22.30 -1.17 6.75
C PRO A 83 22.48 -1.83 8.12
N ILE A 84 23.73 -2.11 8.56
CA ILE A 84 24.00 -2.67 9.89
C ILE A 84 23.53 -1.71 10.98
N LEU A 85 23.78 -0.41 10.84
CA LEU A 85 23.38 0.60 11.81
C LEU A 85 21.85 0.70 11.90
N LEU A 86 21.14 0.71 10.76
CA LEU A 86 19.67 0.70 10.73
C LEU A 86 19.07 -0.57 11.37
N LEU A 87 19.67 -1.73 11.15
CA LEU A 87 19.24 -3.00 11.77
C LEU A 87 19.59 -3.11 13.27
N ALA A 88 20.64 -2.42 13.72
CA ALA A 88 21.03 -2.37 15.12
C ALA A 88 20.16 -1.37 15.91
N PHE A 89 19.98 -0.16 15.39
CA PHE A 89 19.11 0.88 15.92
C PHE A 89 17.72 0.79 15.30
N ARG A 90 17.05 -0.34 15.50
CA ARG A 90 15.64 -0.49 15.13
C ARG A 90 14.83 0.63 15.80
N PRO A 91 14.18 1.53 15.04
CA PRO A 91 13.24 2.47 15.64
C PRO A 91 12.12 1.67 16.32
N ALA A 92 11.52 2.23 17.37
CA ALA A 92 10.31 1.64 17.94
C ALA A 92 9.24 1.50 16.86
N ASN A 93 8.44 0.43 16.91
CA ASN A 93 7.32 0.26 15.99
C ASN A 93 6.43 1.50 16.08
N PRO A 94 6.28 2.28 14.99
CA PRO A 94 5.38 3.42 14.99
C PRO A 94 3.93 2.93 15.10
N GLY A 95 3.05 3.76 15.66
CA GLY A 95 1.62 3.45 15.74
C GLY A 95 0.98 3.33 14.36
N GLY A 96 -0.03 2.46 14.21
CA GLY A 96 -0.63 2.11 12.92
C GLY A 96 -1.09 3.35 12.13
N SER A 97 -1.73 4.29 12.83
CA SER A 97 -2.22 5.57 12.33
C SER A 97 -1.12 6.44 11.72
N SER A 98 0.10 6.38 12.27
CA SER A 98 1.25 7.12 11.73
C SER A 98 1.91 6.49 10.51
N MET A 99 1.54 5.25 10.16
CA MET A 99 1.96 4.58 8.93
C MET A 99 0.95 4.75 7.77
N VAL A 100 -0.28 5.17 8.06
CA VAL A 100 -1.30 5.46 7.03
C VAL A 100 -0.91 6.71 6.23
N ARG A 101 -0.90 6.59 4.89
CA ARG A 101 -0.69 7.74 3.99
C ARG A 101 -1.97 8.51 3.67
N SER A 102 -3.08 7.80 3.47
CA SER A 102 -4.43 8.37 3.34
C SER A 102 -5.48 7.27 3.54
N TYR A 103 -6.70 7.65 3.92
CA TYR A 103 -7.83 6.72 3.97
C TYR A 103 -8.43 6.48 2.58
N GLU A 104 -8.52 7.51 1.74
CA GLU A 104 -9.14 7.43 0.40
C GLU A 104 -8.39 6.48 -0.57
N SER A 105 -7.09 6.22 -0.39
CA SER A 105 -6.36 5.24 -1.22
C SER A 105 -6.47 3.79 -0.75
N SER A 106 -7.32 3.51 0.24
CA SER A 106 -7.54 2.15 0.80
C SER A 106 -8.08 1.13 -0.21
N GLY A 107 -8.70 1.59 -1.30
CA GLY A 107 -9.38 0.73 -2.28
C GLY A 107 -10.81 0.35 -1.89
N PHE A 108 -11.31 0.83 -0.75
CA PHE A 108 -12.70 0.66 -0.27
C PHE A 108 -13.62 1.82 -0.70
N SER A 109 -13.05 2.84 -1.36
CA SER A 109 -13.82 3.83 -2.09
C SER A 109 -14.47 3.15 -3.30
N MET A 110 -15.78 3.32 -3.48
CA MET A 110 -16.54 2.57 -4.48
C MET A 110 -15.90 2.64 -5.86
N SER A 111 -15.55 1.48 -6.42
CA SER A 111 -15.26 1.37 -7.84
C SER A 111 -16.58 1.54 -8.60
N SER A 112 -16.92 2.79 -8.90
CA SER A 112 -18.11 3.14 -9.66
C SER A 112 -18.06 2.42 -11.00
N GLY A 113 -19.00 1.49 -11.19
CA GLY A 113 -19.07 0.68 -12.38
C GLY A 113 -19.39 1.51 -13.61
N ASN A 114 -18.59 1.28 -14.66
CA ASN A 114 -18.90 1.53 -16.08
C ASN A 114 -18.69 2.95 -16.64
N GLY A 115 -17.69 3.06 -17.54
CA GLY A 115 -17.76 3.97 -18.70
C GLY A 115 -16.79 5.16 -18.71
N GLY A 116 -15.74 5.05 -19.54
CA GLY A 116 -14.95 6.20 -20.02
C GLY A 116 -13.56 6.29 -19.40
N GLY A 117 -12.53 5.99 -20.21
CA GLY A 117 -11.14 6.19 -19.79
C GLY A 117 -10.78 7.68 -19.73
N GLN A 118 -10.14 8.10 -18.64
CA GLN A 118 -9.40 9.36 -18.60
C GLN A 118 -8.09 9.22 -17.82
N MET A 119 -7.07 9.81 -18.42
CA MET A 119 -5.66 9.86 -18.01
C MET A 119 -5.48 10.08 -16.51
N ALA A 120 -4.60 9.29 -15.87
CA ALA A 120 -4.10 9.60 -14.55
C ALA A 120 -3.23 10.88 -14.61
N GLU A 121 -3.77 11.99 -14.11
CA GLU A 121 -3.04 13.24 -13.95
C GLU A 121 -1.96 13.08 -12.87
N ASN A 122 -0.75 13.55 -13.15
CA ASN A 122 0.47 13.24 -12.40
C ASN A 122 0.82 14.38 -11.43
N PRO A 123 0.66 14.24 -10.10
CA PRO A 123 0.87 15.35 -9.18
C PRO A 123 2.36 15.56 -8.83
N GLY A 124 2.87 16.75 -9.12
CA GLY A 124 3.92 17.34 -8.27
C GLY A 124 5.38 17.17 -8.70
N ARG A 125 5.76 17.70 -9.88
CA ARG A 125 7.15 18.15 -10.10
C ARG A 125 7.38 19.49 -9.40
N GLN A 126 7.70 19.46 -8.10
CA GLN A 126 8.10 20.67 -7.37
C GLN A 126 9.53 21.11 -7.77
N THR A 127 9.64 22.04 -8.71
CA THR A 127 10.86 22.84 -8.89
C THR A 127 10.86 24.03 -7.95
N ALA A 128 11.82 24.07 -7.04
CA ALA A 128 12.06 25.23 -6.19
C ALA A 128 12.68 26.37 -7.01
N GLU A 129 11.96 27.48 -7.17
CA GLU A 129 12.54 28.74 -7.63
C GLU A 129 13.26 29.44 -6.48
N SER A 130 14.59 29.47 -6.54
CA SER A 130 15.42 30.29 -5.66
C SER A 130 15.79 31.59 -6.36
N THR A 131 15.19 32.69 -5.91
CA THR A 131 15.42 34.04 -6.45
C THR A 131 16.86 34.51 -6.18
N VAL A 132 17.69 34.55 -7.23
CA VAL A 132 18.98 35.28 -7.22
C VAL A 132 18.97 36.37 -8.30
N ARG A 133 19.05 37.62 -7.87
CA ARG A 133 19.21 38.81 -8.72
C ARG A 133 20.56 38.80 -9.44
N GLN A 134 20.58 39.05 -10.76
CA GLN A 134 21.71 39.72 -11.44
C GLN A 134 21.29 40.49 -12.72
N THR A 135 20.82 41.71 -12.50
CA THR A 135 21.13 42.98 -13.21
C THR A 135 21.48 43.00 -14.73
N LEU A 136 20.48 43.40 -15.57
CA LEU A 136 20.54 44.30 -16.76
C LEU A 136 21.40 43.95 -18.03
N PRO A 137 21.13 44.55 -19.22
CA PRO A 137 19.84 45.02 -19.82
C PRO A 137 19.71 44.79 -21.36
N ALA A 138 18.65 45.39 -21.95
CA ALA A 138 18.44 45.79 -23.36
C ALA A 138 17.91 44.72 -24.34
N ALA A 139 17.05 45.04 -25.33
CA ALA A 139 16.18 46.21 -25.54
C ALA A 139 15.14 45.92 -26.67
N GLY A 140 14.00 46.64 -26.66
CA GLY A 140 12.99 46.63 -27.73
C GLY A 140 11.99 45.45 -27.69
N GLY A 141 10.71 45.62 -28.02
CA GLY A 141 9.98 46.85 -28.34
C GLY A 141 8.62 46.56 -28.98
N GLU A 142 7.55 47.15 -28.41
CA GLU A 142 6.26 47.46 -29.05
C GLU A 142 5.35 46.26 -29.47
N SER A 143 4.12 46.12 -28.94
CA SER A 143 2.83 46.71 -29.41
C SER A 143 2.29 46.02 -30.69
N GLN A 144 1.02 45.68 -30.93
CA GLN A 144 -0.32 46.03 -30.38
C GLN A 144 -1.29 44.84 -30.69
N GLY A 145 -2.51 44.82 -30.12
CA GLY A 145 -3.67 44.08 -30.68
C GLY A 145 -4.71 45.06 -31.27
N PRO A 146 -6.03 44.76 -31.33
CA PRO A 146 -6.74 43.51 -31.66
C PRO A 146 -7.86 43.78 -32.74
N LEU A 147 -8.97 43.01 -32.76
CA LEU A 147 -10.21 43.13 -33.60
C LEU A 147 -10.11 42.67 -35.08
N SER A 148 -11.19 42.27 -35.80
CA SER A 148 -12.51 41.68 -35.46
C SER A 148 -13.26 41.24 -36.75
N ASP A 149 -14.28 40.38 -36.61
CA ASP A 149 -15.49 40.17 -37.46
C ASP A 149 -15.49 39.59 -38.90
N GLY A 150 -16.48 38.72 -39.14
CA GLY A 150 -17.19 38.47 -40.42
C GLY A 150 -16.66 37.33 -41.32
N GLU A 151 -17.47 36.65 -42.16
CA GLU A 151 -18.93 36.40 -42.19
C GLU A 151 -19.25 35.28 -43.22
N ALA A 152 -20.34 34.52 -43.04
CA ALA A 152 -21.13 33.75 -44.04
C ALA A 152 -20.48 32.73 -45.03
N GLY A 153 -21.22 31.68 -45.42
CA GLY A 153 -21.04 31.02 -46.73
C GLY A 153 -21.26 29.50 -46.84
N SER A 154 -22.52 29.10 -47.05
CA SER A 154 -23.01 27.78 -47.49
C SER A 154 -22.25 27.03 -48.63
N GLY A 155 -22.26 25.69 -48.62
CA GLY A 155 -22.10 24.88 -49.85
C GLY A 155 -21.65 23.41 -49.70
N LEU A 156 -22.55 22.46 -49.99
CA LEU A 156 -22.28 21.06 -50.45
C LEU A 156 -22.52 21.01 -51.99
N PRO A 157 -22.25 19.93 -52.76
CA PRO A 157 -21.81 18.55 -52.41
C PRO A 157 -20.66 17.98 -53.32
N ASP A 158 -20.50 16.65 -53.33
CA ASP A 158 -19.79 15.78 -54.31
C ASP A 158 -18.25 15.91 -54.43
N GLY A 159 -17.44 14.86 -54.67
CA GLY A 159 -17.68 13.43 -54.86
C GLY A 159 -16.36 12.69 -55.25
N GLU A 160 -16.38 11.35 -55.26
CA GLU A 160 -15.31 10.37 -55.59
C GLU A 160 -14.34 10.02 -54.40
N ASN A 161 -14.15 8.74 -54.02
CA ASN A 161 -13.37 7.72 -54.76
C ASN A 161 -13.88 6.27 -54.54
N THR A 162 -13.99 5.56 -55.66
CA THR A 162 -14.03 4.11 -55.99
C THR A 162 -13.79 3.01 -54.93
N GLU A 163 -14.72 2.04 -54.93
CA GLU A 163 -14.65 0.56 -54.79
C GLU A 163 -13.27 -0.14 -54.75
N THR A 164 -13.01 -1.33 -54.16
CA THR A 164 -13.75 -2.44 -53.48
C THR A 164 -12.82 -3.01 -52.35
N ASP A 165 -13.12 -3.98 -51.46
CA ASP A 165 -14.25 -4.89 -51.15
C ASP A 165 -14.17 -5.30 -49.64
N GLY A 166 -15.11 -6.01 -48.99
CA GLY A 166 -16.37 -6.56 -49.51
C GLY A 166 -17.06 -7.68 -48.70
N TYR A 167 -17.17 -7.63 -47.35
CA TYR A 167 -18.09 -8.54 -46.63
C TYR A 167 -18.98 -7.87 -45.57
N SER A 168 -20.29 -8.06 -45.75
CA SER A 168 -21.38 -7.89 -44.78
C SER A 168 -21.20 -8.80 -43.55
N ARG A 169 -21.90 -8.69 -42.40
CA ARG A 169 -22.82 -7.69 -41.81
C ARG A 169 -23.45 -8.38 -40.59
N ILE A 170 -23.69 -7.62 -39.50
CA ILE A 170 -24.49 -8.01 -38.31
C ILE A 170 -23.89 -9.20 -37.52
N ASP A 171 -23.59 -8.94 -36.25
CA ASP A 171 -24.27 -9.66 -35.17
C ASP A 171 -24.52 -8.67 -34.04
N ALA A 172 -25.81 -8.36 -33.82
CA ALA A 172 -26.26 -7.62 -32.66
C ALA A 172 -26.34 -8.63 -31.51
N TYR A 173 -25.56 -8.44 -30.45
CA TYR A 173 -25.76 -9.22 -29.23
C TYR A 173 -27.16 -8.89 -28.68
N PRO A 174 -28.05 -9.89 -28.53
CA PRO A 174 -29.35 -9.66 -27.92
C PRO A 174 -29.14 -9.33 -26.44
N GLY A 175 -29.82 -8.30 -25.95
CA GLY A 175 -29.95 -8.11 -24.50
C GLY A 175 -30.82 -9.23 -23.96
N ASP A 176 -30.25 -10.09 -23.11
CA ASP A 176 -31.00 -11.11 -22.39
C ASP A 176 -31.33 -10.59 -20.97
N ASP A 177 -32.54 -10.04 -20.86
CA ASP A 177 -33.16 -9.62 -19.59
C ASP A 177 -33.65 -10.86 -18.81
N THR A 178 -32.73 -11.74 -18.40
CA THR A 178 -33.03 -12.81 -17.43
C THR A 178 -32.21 -12.64 -16.16
N ARG A 179 -32.82 -11.92 -15.20
CA ARG A 179 -32.48 -12.05 -13.77
C ARG A 179 -32.71 -13.49 -13.34
N GLN A 180 -31.67 -14.31 -13.36
CA GLN A 180 -31.69 -15.62 -12.74
C GLN A 180 -30.84 -15.54 -11.47
N SER A 181 -31.53 -15.49 -10.33
CA SER A 181 -30.90 -15.62 -9.01
C SER A 181 -30.33 -17.03 -8.90
N SER A 182 -29.05 -17.16 -9.20
CA SER A 182 -28.23 -18.32 -8.88
C SER A 182 -27.14 -17.82 -7.94
N GLY A 183 -27.05 -18.42 -6.76
CA GLY A 183 -25.91 -18.19 -5.87
C GLY A 183 -24.66 -18.72 -6.54
N GLU A 184 -23.84 -17.83 -7.09
CA GLU A 184 -22.46 -18.13 -7.37
C GLU A 184 -21.74 -18.24 -6.02
N GLU A 185 -21.79 -19.43 -5.42
CA GLU A 185 -20.88 -19.84 -4.35
C GLU A 185 -19.46 -19.79 -4.93
N ASN A 186 -18.80 -18.64 -4.74
CA ASN A 186 -17.50 -18.36 -5.31
C ASN A 186 -16.46 -19.26 -4.59
N PRO A 187 -15.91 -20.30 -5.24
CA PRO A 187 -15.36 -21.48 -4.55
C PRO A 187 -13.93 -21.27 -4.00
N TRP A 188 -13.53 -20.01 -3.76
CA TRP A 188 -12.15 -19.61 -3.49
C TRP A 188 -11.87 -19.15 -2.06
N TYR A 189 -12.91 -18.94 -1.24
CA TYR A 189 -12.76 -18.61 0.18
C TYR A 189 -14.06 -18.90 0.97
N ASP A 190 -13.94 -19.63 2.07
CA ASP A 190 -15.06 -19.88 2.99
C ASP A 190 -15.43 -18.61 3.76
N LEU A 191 -16.70 -18.22 3.74
CA LEU A 191 -17.22 -17.06 4.48
C LEU A 191 -17.50 -17.41 5.96
N ASN A 192 -16.44 -17.74 6.68
CA ASN A 192 -16.49 -18.11 8.10
C ASN A 192 -17.12 -17.00 8.95
N GLY A 193 -17.94 -17.36 9.94
CA GLY A 193 -18.58 -16.39 10.83
C GLY A 193 -19.83 -15.68 10.28
N LEU A 194 -20.30 -16.05 9.08
CA LEU A 194 -21.62 -15.64 8.57
C LEU A 194 -22.75 -16.41 9.27
N ASN A 195 -23.73 -15.67 9.81
CA ASN A 195 -25.02 -16.19 10.23
C ASN A 195 -26.13 -15.49 9.43
N GLU A 196 -26.58 -16.12 8.35
CA GLU A 196 -27.63 -15.57 7.46
C GLU A 196 -28.99 -15.43 8.16
N ALA A 197 -29.32 -16.32 9.10
CA ALA A 197 -30.61 -16.34 9.78
C ALA A 197 -30.77 -15.15 10.75
N GLU A 198 -29.70 -14.76 11.43
CA GLU A 198 -29.67 -13.60 12.34
C GLU A 198 -29.16 -12.32 11.66
N LYS A 199 -28.66 -12.43 10.42
CA LYS A 199 -27.93 -11.37 9.69
C LYS A 199 -26.75 -10.80 10.48
N ILE A 200 -25.93 -11.69 11.05
CA ILE A 200 -24.73 -11.35 11.81
C ILE A 200 -23.50 -11.88 11.07
N ILE A 201 -22.46 -11.04 10.96
CA ILE A 201 -21.14 -11.41 10.41
C ILE A 201 -20.11 -11.16 11.51
N THR A 202 -19.45 -12.23 11.97
CA THR A 202 -18.36 -12.13 12.95
C THR A 202 -17.02 -12.34 12.26
N ILE A 203 -16.27 -11.26 12.07
CA ILE A 203 -15.00 -11.26 11.33
C ILE A 203 -13.87 -11.64 12.29
N ALA A 204 -13.35 -12.86 12.15
CA ALA A 204 -12.15 -13.30 12.85
C ALA A 204 -10.88 -12.62 12.29
N ASP A 205 -9.78 -12.66 13.06
CA ASP A 205 -8.54 -12.00 12.65
C ASP A 205 -7.92 -12.60 11.38
N GLU A 206 -8.16 -13.90 11.13
CA GLU A 206 -7.70 -14.66 9.95
C GLU A 206 -8.58 -14.44 8.71
N ASP A 207 -9.90 -14.38 8.86
CA ASP A 207 -10.85 -14.14 7.76
C ASP A 207 -10.97 -12.66 7.36
N TYR A 208 -10.22 -11.76 8.00
CA TYR A 208 -10.36 -10.31 7.83
C TYR A 208 -10.22 -9.87 6.38
N TYR A 209 -9.22 -10.37 5.64
CA TYR A 209 -9.05 -10.01 4.21
C TYR A 209 -10.24 -10.50 3.37
N THR A 210 -10.67 -11.74 3.59
CA THR A 210 -11.81 -12.36 2.91
C THR A 210 -13.07 -11.53 3.08
N TRP A 211 -13.41 -11.18 4.32
CA TRP A 211 -14.59 -10.36 4.60
C TRP A 211 -14.49 -8.95 4.05
N MET A 212 -13.32 -8.32 4.15
CA MET A 212 -13.11 -7.00 3.56
C MET A 212 -13.29 -7.02 2.04
N TYR A 213 -12.82 -8.07 1.34
CA TYR A 213 -13.04 -8.24 -0.09
C TYR A 213 -14.52 -8.47 -0.42
N GLU A 214 -15.17 -9.42 0.26
CA GLU A 214 -16.58 -9.78 0.05
C GLU A 214 -17.51 -8.57 0.27
N LEU A 215 -17.35 -7.86 1.39
CA LEU A 215 -18.17 -6.71 1.76
C LEU A 215 -17.93 -5.50 0.85
N SER A 216 -16.77 -5.40 0.20
CA SER A 216 -16.49 -4.33 -0.77
C SER A 216 -17.13 -4.56 -2.13
N ASN A 217 -17.10 -5.81 -2.61
CA ASN A 217 -17.62 -6.16 -3.94
C ASN A 217 -19.13 -6.43 -3.93
N PHE A 218 -19.68 -6.92 -2.81
CA PHE A 218 -21.07 -7.34 -2.70
C PHE A 218 -21.84 -6.63 -1.57
N TYR A 219 -21.50 -5.37 -1.28
CA TYR A 219 -22.09 -4.58 -0.19
C TYR A 219 -23.64 -4.60 -0.17
N GLU A 220 -24.28 -4.55 -1.35
CA GLU A 220 -25.75 -4.59 -1.49
C GLU A 220 -26.39 -5.86 -0.88
N LYS A 221 -25.70 -7.00 -0.89
CA LYS A 221 -26.17 -8.26 -0.29
C LYS A 221 -26.22 -8.19 1.24
N TYR A 222 -25.32 -7.40 1.84
CA TYR A 222 -25.07 -7.36 3.27
C TYR A 222 -25.58 -6.07 3.94
N GLU A 223 -26.26 -5.19 3.20
CA GLU A 223 -26.87 -3.98 3.78
C GLU A 223 -27.83 -4.33 4.92
N GLY A 224 -27.69 -3.64 6.06
CA GLY A 224 -28.45 -3.88 7.27
C GLY A 224 -28.01 -5.11 8.09
N TYR A 225 -26.96 -5.83 7.70
CA TYR A 225 -26.36 -6.86 8.56
C TYR A 225 -25.63 -6.23 9.74
N THR A 226 -25.55 -6.96 10.85
CA THR A 226 -24.70 -6.58 11.99
C THR A 226 -23.31 -7.17 11.80
N ILE A 227 -22.30 -6.32 11.64
CA ILE A 227 -20.90 -6.73 11.60
C ILE A 227 -20.29 -6.60 13.00
N VAL A 228 -19.56 -7.63 13.42
CA VAL A 228 -18.66 -7.63 14.57
C VAL A 228 -17.25 -7.79 14.04
N MET A 229 -16.41 -6.78 14.23
CA MET A 229 -15.03 -6.80 13.73
C MET A 229 -14.05 -6.06 14.64
N LYS A 230 -12.79 -6.47 14.57
CA LYS A 230 -11.68 -5.89 15.34
C LYS A 230 -10.78 -5.02 14.45
N GLY A 231 -10.37 -3.87 14.96
CA GLY A 231 -9.40 -2.98 14.31
C GLY A 231 -8.83 -1.97 15.29
N PHE A 232 -7.97 -1.08 14.82
CA PHE A 232 -7.57 0.10 15.58
C PHE A 232 -8.34 1.33 15.12
N VAL A 233 -8.53 2.27 16.05
CA VAL A 233 -9.13 3.57 15.78
C VAL A 233 -8.15 4.41 14.96
N TYR A 234 -8.56 4.80 13.76
CA TYR A 234 -7.83 5.73 12.90
C TYR A 234 -8.65 7.01 12.68
N ARG A 235 -8.05 8.17 12.91
CA ARG A 235 -8.67 9.47 12.62
C ARG A 235 -7.79 10.30 11.71
N ALA A 236 -8.45 11.01 10.79
CA ALA A 236 -7.81 11.98 9.92
C ALA A 236 -8.77 13.15 9.62
N PRO A 237 -8.29 14.34 9.21
CA PRO A 237 -9.12 15.55 9.06
C PRO A 237 -10.15 15.50 7.92
N ASP A 238 -10.05 14.51 7.04
CA ASP A 238 -11.03 14.10 6.02
C ASP A 238 -12.12 13.21 6.64
N ILE A 239 -11.75 12.18 7.40
CA ILE A 239 -12.67 11.29 8.12
C ILE A 239 -13.54 12.08 9.11
N GLN A 240 -12.93 12.92 9.95
CA GLN A 240 -13.60 13.69 11.02
C GLN A 240 -14.68 14.68 10.50
N LYS A 241 -14.77 14.91 9.19
CA LYS A 241 -15.84 15.71 8.57
C LYS A 241 -17.08 14.90 8.22
N LYS A 242 -16.96 13.58 8.16
CA LYS A 242 -18.01 12.64 7.76
C LYS A 242 -18.46 11.73 8.91
N CYS A 243 -17.52 11.23 9.72
CA CYS A 243 -17.74 10.23 10.77
C CYS A 243 -16.74 10.42 11.93
N ASP A 244 -16.95 9.74 13.06
CA ASP A 244 -16.09 9.88 14.26
C ASP A 244 -14.65 9.38 14.05
N PHE A 245 -14.52 8.22 13.39
CA PHE A 245 -13.25 7.56 13.08
C PHE A 245 -13.44 6.51 11.97
N ALA A 246 -12.34 5.95 11.48
CA ALA A 246 -12.35 4.71 10.70
C ALA A 246 -11.80 3.57 11.56
N LEU A 247 -12.46 2.43 11.55
CA LEU A 247 -11.97 1.21 12.18
C LEU A 247 -11.24 0.38 11.14
N VAL A 248 -9.93 0.25 11.30
CA VAL A 248 -9.08 -0.32 10.25
C VAL A 248 -8.05 -1.31 10.78
N ARG A 249 -7.54 -2.17 9.90
CA ARG A 249 -6.24 -2.83 10.02
C ARG A 249 -5.35 -2.38 8.87
N LEU A 250 -4.04 -2.58 8.98
CA LEU A 250 -3.12 -2.24 7.90
C LEU A 250 -2.90 -3.45 6.98
N SER A 251 -3.20 -3.28 5.70
CA SER A 251 -2.84 -4.22 4.64
C SER A 251 -1.39 -4.01 4.20
N MET A 252 -0.62 -5.10 4.02
CA MET A 252 0.74 -5.06 3.47
C MET A 252 0.86 -5.99 2.25
N TRP A 253 1.24 -5.46 1.10
CA TRP A 253 1.40 -6.23 -0.14
C TRP A 253 2.82 -6.82 -0.27
N CYS A 254 3.85 -5.98 -0.12
CA CYS A 254 5.26 -6.40 -0.17
C CYS A 254 6.10 -5.87 0.99
N CYS A 255 5.85 -4.64 1.47
CA CYS A 255 6.66 -4.04 2.53
C CYS A 255 5.98 -2.87 3.25
N ALA A 256 6.53 -2.43 4.38
CA ALA A 256 5.99 -1.33 5.17
C ALA A 256 5.81 0.02 4.42
N ALA A 257 6.37 0.17 3.22
CA ALA A 257 6.16 1.35 2.39
C ALA A 257 4.81 1.36 1.63
N ASP A 258 4.13 0.21 1.51
CA ASP A 258 2.82 0.04 0.86
C ASP A 258 1.62 -0.06 1.83
N LEU A 259 1.87 0.11 3.13
CA LEU A 259 0.85 0.01 4.16
C LEU A 259 -0.35 0.89 3.88
N SER A 260 -1.50 0.24 3.72
CA SER A 260 -2.77 0.87 3.38
C SER A 260 -3.81 0.46 4.42
N PRO A 261 -4.57 1.41 4.99
CA PRO A 261 -5.66 1.06 5.92
C PRO A 261 -6.75 0.33 5.15
N ILE A 262 -7.34 -0.70 5.75
CA ILE A 262 -8.48 -1.44 5.22
C ILE A 262 -9.51 -1.62 6.33
N GLY A 263 -10.79 -1.41 6.03
CA GLY A 263 -11.85 -1.34 7.05
C GLY A 263 -12.96 -0.37 6.67
N PHE A 264 -13.71 0.12 7.66
CA PHE A 264 -14.92 0.93 7.45
C PHE A 264 -14.90 2.23 8.25
N LEU A 265 -15.69 3.20 7.77
CA LEU A 265 -16.03 4.38 8.55
C LEU A 265 -16.96 3.98 9.70
N VAL A 266 -16.83 4.62 10.86
CA VAL A 266 -17.62 4.33 12.05
C VAL A 266 -18.32 5.60 12.54
N ASP A 267 -19.62 5.50 12.70
CA ASP A 267 -20.55 6.57 13.06
C ASP A 267 -21.30 6.18 14.34
N SER A 268 -21.18 7.01 15.38
CA SER A 268 -21.64 6.72 16.74
C SER A 268 -22.43 7.89 17.32
N ASP A 269 -23.68 7.64 17.72
CA ASP A 269 -24.50 8.61 18.47
C ASP A 269 -23.91 8.97 19.86
N ASN A 270 -22.90 8.23 20.33
CA ASN A 270 -22.27 8.38 21.65
C ASN A 270 -20.80 8.83 21.55
N GLU A 271 -20.34 9.59 22.54
CA GLU A 271 -18.96 10.09 22.64
C GLU A 271 -17.91 8.96 22.63
N VAL A 272 -17.09 8.93 21.57
CA VAL A 272 -16.03 7.92 21.39
C VAL A 272 -14.77 8.30 22.19
N THR A 273 -14.60 7.67 23.35
CA THR A 273 -13.49 7.97 24.29
C THR A 273 -12.12 7.38 23.90
N PHE A 274 -12.08 6.46 22.92
CA PHE A 274 -10.87 5.81 22.43
C PHE A 274 -9.98 6.77 21.62
N LYS A 275 -8.66 6.55 21.68
CA LYS A 275 -7.64 7.34 20.99
C LYS A 275 -7.17 6.63 19.73
N ASP A 276 -6.48 7.38 18.87
CA ASP A 276 -5.84 6.80 17.69
C ASP A 276 -4.84 5.72 18.12
N ASP A 277 -4.76 4.64 17.36
CA ASP A 277 -4.03 3.39 17.67
C ASP A 277 -4.60 2.51 18.80
N ASP A 278 -5.67 2.92 19.50
CA ASP A 278 -6.37 2.02 20.44
C ASP A 278 -7.10 0.91 19.65
N TRP A 279 -6.91 -0.34 20.07
CA TRP A 279 -7.58 -1.50 19.49
C TRP A 279 -8.95 -1.70 20.12
N VAL A 280 -9.97 -1.86 19.26
CA VAL A 280 -11.37 -2.04 19.66
C VAL A 280 -12.06 -3.10 18.80
N THR A 281 -13.06 -3.74 19.39
CA THR A 281 -14.07 -4.52 18.66
C THR A 281 -15.31 -3.67 18.53
N VAL A 282 -15.73 -3.38 17.30
CA VAL A 282 -16.99 -2.68 17.03
C VAL A 282 -18.03 -3.71 16.60
N LYS A 283 -19.22 -3.60 17.21
CA LYS A 283 -20.45 -4.19 16.72
C LYS A 283 -21.31 -3.08 16.14
N GLY A 284 -21.63 -3.15 14.85
CA GLY A 284 -22.38 -2.10 14.16
C GLY A 284 -23.23 -2.62 13.01
N THR A 285 -24.25 -1.86 12.64
CA THR A 285 -25.06 -2.12 11.44
C THR A 285 -24.32 -1.62 10.21
N PHE A 286 -24.08 -2.51 9.25
CA PHE A 286 -23.42 -2.20 8.00
C PHE A 286 -24.37 -1.54 6.99
N GLY A 287 -23.84 -0.57 6.25
CA GLY A 287 -24.54 0.07 5.15
C GLY A 287 -23.65 1.05 4.41
N ILE A 288 -24.28 1.98 3.71
CA ILE A 288 -23.62 3.01 2.90
C ILE A 288 -23.81 4.38 3.59
N SER A 289 -22.78 5.21 3.53
CA SER A 289 -22.80 6.63 3.91
C SER A 289 -23.87 7.41 3.12
N GLU A 290 -24.38 8.51 3.68
CA GLU A 290 -25.41 9.35 3.04
C GLU A 290 -24.96 9.97 1.71
N ASP A 291 -23.65 10.13 1.51
CA ASP A 291 -23.07 10.57 0.22
C ASP A 291 -23.01 9.45 -0.84
N GLY A 292 -23.43 8.23 -0.50
CA GLY A 292 -23.44 7.06 -1.38
C GLY A 292 -22.05 6.54 -1.75
N ALA A 293 -20.97 7.09 -1.16
CA ALA A 293 -19.61 6.91 -1.68
C ALA A 293 -18.69 6.05 -0.78
N SER A 294 -19.14 5.67 0.42
CA SER A 294 -18.30 4.97 1.41
C SER A 294 -19.11 3.99 2.26
N LEU A 295 -18.50 2.87 2.61
CA LEU A 295 -19.07 1.85 3.50
C LEU A 295 -18.91 2.27 4.96
N ILE A 296 -19.98 2.11 5.74
CA ILE A 296 -20.10 2.65 7.10
C ILE A 296 -20.68 1.62 8.08
N LEU A 297 -20.23 1.69 9.33
CA LEU A 297 -20.80 0.97 10.47
C LEU A 297 -21.48 1.96 11.41
N LYS A 298 -22.80 1.85 11.55
CA LYS A 298 -23.55 2.54 12.62
C LYS A 298 -23.42 1.77 13.91
N VAL A 299 -22.79 2.36 14.91
CA VAL A 299 -22.37 1.68 16.15
C VAL A 299 -23.56 1.20 16.97
N GLN A 300 -23.53 -0.08 17.35
CA GLN A 300 -24.37 -0.65 18.40
C GLN A 300 -23.59 -0.79 19.72
N ASN A 301 -22.30 -1.15 19.64
CA ASN A 301 -21.41 -1.29 20.79
C ASN A 301 -19.93 -1.16 20.37
N ILE A 302 -19.08 -0.65 21.25
CA ILE A 302 -17.61 -0.60 21.08
C ILE A 302 -16.97 -1.09 22.37
N GLU A 303 -16.13 -2.12 22.28
CA GLU A 303 -15.39 -2.69 23.41
C GLU A 303 -13.88 -2.62 23.15
N ALA A 304 -13.10 -2.40 24.21
CA ALA A 304 -11.63 -2.45 24.12
C ALA A 304 -11.19 -3.87 23.75
N ALA A 305 -10.23 -3.99 22.82
CA ALA A 305 -9.71 -5.26 22.35
C ALA A 305 -8.20 -5.34 22.52
N GLU A 306 -7.69 -6.56 22.74
CA GLU A 306 -6.26 -6.81 22.60
C GLU A 306 -5.86 -6.83 21.13
N LYS A 307 -4.66 -6.30 20.85
CA LYS A 307 -4.05 -6.30 19.53
C LYS A 307 -3.88 -7.76 19.03
N PRO A 308 -4.26 -8.08 17.78
CA PRO A 308 -4.14 -9.43 17.23
C PRO A 308 -2.68 -9.90 17.13
N GLU A 309 -2.47 -11.22 17.12
CA GLU A 309 -1.14 -11.82 16.96
C GLU A 309 -0.49 -11.42 15.62
N GLU A 310 -1.28 -11.42 14.54
CA GLU A 310 -0.91 -10.84 13.24
C GLU A 310 -1.48 -9.42 13.11
N GLU A 311 -0.65 -8.41 13.29
CA GLU A 311 -1.05 -7.00 13.18
C GLU A 311 -1.50 -6.62 11.76
N TYR A 312 -0.71 -7.04 10.77
CA TYR A 312 -0.93 -6.73 9.36
C TYR A 312 -1.81 -7.79 8.71
N VAL A 313 -2.66 -7.33 7.80
CA VAL A 313 -3.43 -8.19 6.92
C VAL A 313 -2.62 -8.41 5.63
N TYR A 314 -2.50 -9.65 5.20
CA TYR A 314 -1.75 -10.01 3.99
C TYR A 314 -2.72 -10.48 2.91
N PRO A 315 -2.94 -9.70 1.84
CA PRO A 315 -3.82 -10.09 0.75
C PRO A 315 -3.43 -11.40 0.06
N TYR A 316 -4.43 -12.27 -0.14
CA TYR A 316 -4.28 -13.55 -0.84
C TYR A 316 -4.59 -13.38 -2.33
N PHE A 317 -3.64 -13.78 -3.18
CA PHE A 317 -3.72 -13.89 -4.64
C PHE A 317 -2.89 -15.10 -5.09
#